data_AF-A0A1W9Q5K3-F1
#
_entry.id   AF-A0A1W9Q5K3-F1
#
_cell.length_a   1.000
_cell.length_b   1.000
_cell.length_c   1.000
_cell.angle_alpha   90.00
_cell.angle_beta   90.00
_cell.angle_gamma   90.00
#
_symmetry.space_group_name_H-M   'P 1'
#
loop_
_entity.id
_entity.type
_entity.pdbx_description
1 polymer ?
#
loop_
_entity_poly.entity_id
_entity_poly.type
_entity_poly.pdbx_seq_one_letter_code
_entity_poly.pdbx_strand_id
1 'polypeptide(L)'
;MSRVFWGPDPETCTEWAENPGFTWVNPLVPLMESPFTEAFRELMAYVEKFPDGASLYEHLESAYVRLFVNTLEGISAPLNQSCYEAPDAPVMGPPAVAMKERLISAGLIMGENIHEPPDHLSIQLEYLYFLLDKALKMENRRALIEASTFAGDIMSPWVSIFSDKLSAETNCRFYPLCASALCAMLNFISVTLAGEKDPAELHES
;
A
#
# COMPACT_ATOMS: atom_id res chain seq x y z
N MET A 1 2.51 2.44 5.16
CA MET A 1 2.76 1.89 3.80
C MET A 1 2.82 2.94 2.71
N SER A 2 1.98 3.99 2.66
CA SER A 2 2.05 5.00 1.58
C SER A 2 3.44 5.63 1.39
N ARG A 3 4.12 6.02 2.48
CA ARG A 3 5.48 6.59 2.46
C ARG A 3 6.48 5.74 1.66
N VAL A 4 6.42 4.41 1.78
CA VAL A 4 7.33 3.48 1.06
C VAL A 4 7.29 3.70 -0.45
N PHE A 5 6.09 3.94 -0.98
CA PHE A 5 5.85 4.04 -2.42
C PHE A 5 5.80 5.48 -2.92
N TRP A 6 5.99 6.48 -2.06
CA TRP A 6 6.31 7.85 -2.50
C TRP A 6 7.80 8.01 -2.86
N GLY A 7 8.63 7.10 -2.37
CA GLY A 7 10.08 7.18 -2.45
C GLY A 7 10.69 7.18 -1.05
N PRO A 8 11.89 6.63 -0.88
CA PRO A 8 12.60 6.74 0.38
C PRO A 8 13.02 8.20 0.59
N ASP A 9 13.07 8.62 1.85
CA ASP A 9 13.65 9.89 2.26
C ASP A 9 14.60 9.65 3.46
N PRO A 10 15.60 10.53 3.68
CA PRO A 10 16.60 10.31 4.73
C PRO A 10 16.02 10.26 6.15
N GLU A 11 14.95 11.03 6.42
CA GLU A 11 14.34 11.09 7.74
C GLU A 11 13.62 9.77 8.05
N THR A 12 12.78 9.30 7.12
CA THR A 12 12.07 8.02 7.24
C THR A 12 13.04 6.84 7.31
N CYS A 13 14.13 6.85 6.52
CA CYS A 13 15.12 5.77 6.57
C CYS A 13 15.88 5.76 7.90
N THR A 14 16.16 6.94 8.47
CA THR A 14 16.74 7.07 9.82
C THR A 14 15.77 6.55 10.87
N GLU A 15 14.49 6.93 10.80
CA GLU A 15 13.44 6.41 11.70
C GLU A 15 13.36 4.88 11.65
N TRP A 16 13.39 4.28 10.45
CA TRP A 16 13.38 2.83 10.27
C TRP A 16 14.66 2.15 10.73
N ALA A 17 15.84 2.75 10.55
CA ALA A 17 17.09 2.14 11.02
C ALA A 17 17.23 2.19 12.55
N GLU A 18 16.75 3.27 13.18
CA GLU A 18 16.81 3.45 14.64
C GLU A 18 15.70 2.67 15.37
N ASN A 19 14.51 2.59 14.76
CA ASN A 19 13.36 1.87 15.28
C ASN A 19 12.86 0.85 14.25
N PRO A 20 13.68 -0.16 13.93
CA PRO A 20 13.35 -1.09 12.87
C PRO A 20 12.03 -1.80 13.19
N GLY A 21 11.71 -1.98 14.47
CA GLY A 21 10.56 -2.72 15.01
C GLY A 21 9.16 -2.30 14.58
N PHE A 22 9.00 -1.30 13.70
CA PHE A 22 7.71 -0.75 13.24
C PHE A 22 6.70 -0.77 14.39
N THR A 23 6.99 -0.17 15.55
CA THR A 23 6.26 -0.42 16.81
C THR A 23 4.73 -0.29 16.72
N TRP A 24 4.23 0.40 15.69
CA TRP A 24 2.82 0.45 15.28
C TRP A 24 2.22 -0.86 14.75
N VAL A 25 3.00 -1.85 14.29
CA VAL A 25 2.51 -3.19 13.87
C VAL A 25 2.41 -4.16 15.04
N ASN A 26 3.16 -3.96 16.13
CA ASN A 26 3.12 -4.86 17.29
C ASN A 26 1.70 -5.11 17.84
N PRO A 27 0.81 -4.11 17.94
CA PRO A 27 -0.58 -4.33 18.33
C PRO A 27 -1.38 -5.18 17.33
N LEU A 28 -0.94 -5.23 16.07
CA LEU A 28 -1.61 -5.93 14.98
C LEU A 28 -1.11 -7.38 14.84
N VAL A 29 0.12 -7.70 15.26
CA VAL A 29 0.69 -9.06 15.20
C VAL A 29 -0.24 -10.15 15.74
N PRO A 30 -0.94 -9.99 16.89
CA PRO A 30 -1.87 -11.01 17.39
C PRO A 30 -3.15 -11.17 16.55
N LEU A 31 -3.52 -10.15 15.78
CA LEU A 31 -4.69 -10.14 14.91
C LEU A 31 -4.36 -10.69 13.51
N MET A 32 -3.10 -11.01 13.25
CA MET A 32 -2.58 -11.26 11.92
C MET A 32 -1.85 -12.60 11.89
N GLU A 33 -2.54 -13.62 11.38
CA GLU A 33 -1.95 -14.93 11.12
C GLU A 33 -1.05 -14.89 9.86
N SER A 34 -0.21 -15.93 9.70
CA SER A 34 0.66 -16.10 8.52
C SER A 34 -0.18 -16.13 7.23
N PRO A 35 0.11 -15.34 6.18
CA PRO A 35 1.43 -14.84 5.72
C PRO A 35 1.79 -13.38 6.07
N PHE A 36 0.88 -12.62 6.69
CA PHE A 36 1.11 -11.20 6.98
C PHE A 36 2.34 -10.96 7.86
N THR A 37 2.38 -11.68 8.99
CA THR A 37 3.42 -11.51 10.01
C THR A 37 4.80 -11.96 9.52
N GLU A 38 4.87 -12.83 8.51
CA GLU A 38 6.13 -13.27 7.90
C GLU A 38 6.72 -12.19 7.00
N ALA A 39 5.93 -11.57 6.12
CA ALA A 39 6.40 -10.51 5.24
C ALA A 39 6.96 -9.31 6.02
N PHE A 40 6.29 -8.94 7.12
CA PHE A 40 6.80 -7.91 8.02
C PHE A 40 8.09 -8.35 8.71
N ARG A 41 8.18 -9.56 9.25
CA ARG A 41 9.40 -10.08 9.87
C ARG A 41 10.59 -10.11 8.91
N GLU A 42 10.37 -10.47 7.65
CA GLU A 42 11.42 -10.45 6.65
C GLU A 42 11.85 -9.03 6.28
N LEU A 43 10.91 -8.08 6.16
CA LEU A 43 11.20 -6.66 5.89
C LEU A 43 12.07 -6.06 7.00
N MET A 44 11.69 -6.37 8.22
CA MET A 44 12.27 -6.03 9.50
C MET A 44 13.72 -6.54 9.58
N ALA A 45 13.93 -7.84 9.32
CA ALA A 45 15.26 -8.43 9.20
C ALA A 45 16.08 -7.93 7.99
N TYR A 46 15.43 -7.37 6.97
CA TYR A 46 16.12 -6.77 5.82
C TYR A 46 16.69 -5.39 6.19
N VAL A 47 15.90 -4.55 6.86
CA VAL A 47 16.33 -3.22 7.33
C VAL A 47 17.48 -3.31 8.33
N GLU A 48 17.46 -4.31 9.23
CA GLU A 48 18.53 -4.53 10.22
C GLU A 48 19.91 -4.87 9.62
N LYS A 49 20.00 -5.17 8.31
CA LYS A 49 21.28 -5.41 7.62
C LYS A 49 22.07 -4.13 7.38
N PHE A 50 21.41 -2.97 7.48
CA PHE A 50 22.02 -1.68 7.23
C PHE A 50 22.52 -1.09 8.54
N PRO A 51 23.76 -0.56 8.59
CA PRO A 51 24.34 -0.02 9.81
C PRO A 51 23.68 1.27 10.31
N ASP A 52 23.03 2.02 9.42
CA ASP A 52 22.37 3.31 9.74
C ASP A 52 21.33 3.69 8.68
N GLY A 53 20.59 4.77 8.94
CA GLY A 53 19.57 5.29 8.03
C GLY A 53 20.12 5.83 6.70
N ALA A 54 21.36 6.34 6.70
CA ALA A 54 21.98 6.89 5.49
C ALA A 54 22.31 5.78 4.48
N SER A 55 22.92 4.70 4.93
CA SER A 55 23.21 3.52 4.11
C SER A 55 21.94 2.81 3.63
N LEU A 56 20.88 2.78 4.46
CA LEU A 56 19.57 2.32 4.04
C LEU A 56 18.99 3.22 2.94
N TYR A 57 19.01 4.54 3.13
CA TYR A 57 18.52 5.52 2.16
C TYR A 57 19.21 5.37 0.81
N GLU A 58 20.55 5.38 0.76
CA GLU A 58 21.31 5.25 -0.48
C GLU A 58 20.94 3.97 -1.25
N HIS A 59 20.77 2.86 -0.53
CA HIS A 59 20.38 1.58 -1.11
C HIS A 59 18.95 1.60 -1.64
N LEU A 60 18.00 2.11 -0.84
CA LEU A 60 16.60 2.18 -1.24
C LEU A 60 16.36 3.19 -2.36
N GLU A 61 17.03 4.35 -2.37
CA GLU A 61 16.89 5.38 -3.40
C GLU A 61 17.33 4.83 -4.76
N SER A 62 18.49 4.18 -4.82
CA SER A 62 18.98 3.53 -6.03
C SER A 62 18.01 2.47 -6.55
N ALA A 63 17.46 1.65 -5.65
CA ALA A 63 16.46 0.65 -6.00
C ALA A 63 15.14 1.29 -6.46
N TYR A 64 14.66 2.34 -5.78
CA TYR A 64 13.43 3.05 -6.11
C TYR A 64 13.50 3.65 -7.51
N VAL A 65 14.59 4.36 -7.83
CA VAL A 65 14.79 4.96 -9.14
C VAL A 65 14.74 3.88 -10.22
N ARG A 66 15.47 2.78 -10.04
CA ARG A 66 15.52 1.68 -11.01
C ARG A 66 14.17 0.99 -11.18
N LEU A 67 13.42 0.80 -10.10
CA LEU A 67 12.17 0.02 -10.10
C LEU A 67 10.96 0.83 -10.52
N PHE A 68 10.89 2.13 -10.21
CA PHE A 68 9.65 2.90 -10.32
C PHE A 68 9.78 4.22 -11.07
N VAL A 69 10.99 4.79 -11.20
CA VAL A 69 11.18 6.10 -11.84
C VAL A 69 11.73 5.97 -13.25
N ASN A 70 12.86 5.28 -13.43
CA ASN A 70 13.48 5.12 -14.73
C ASN A 70 14.39 3.88 -14.83
N THR A 71 14.27 3.15 -15.94
CA THR A 71 15.23 2.12 -16.38
C THR A 71 15.22 2.03 -17.91
N LEU A 72 16.32 1.59 -18.51
CA LEU A 72 16.49 1.53 -19.98
C LEU A 72 15.42 0.66 -20.67
N GLU A 73 14.93 -0.36 -19.97
CA GLU A 73 13.96 -1.35 -20.47
C GLU A 73 12.50 -0.93 -20.20
N GLY A 74 12.29 0.24 -19.59
CA GLY A 74 10.98 0.69 -19.12
C GLY A 74 10.61 0.10 -17.75
N ILE A 75 9.68 0.76 -17.06
CA ILE A 75 9.25 0.35 -15.71
C ILE A 75 8.40 -0.91 -15.79
N SER A 76 8.89 -2.00 -15.18
CA SER A 76 8.22 -3.30 -15.19
C SER A 76 6.96 -3.32 -14.32
N ALA A 77 7.02 -2.67 -13.15
CA ALA A 77 5.93 -2.61 -12.18
C ALA A 77 5.60 -1.14 -11.83
N PRO A 78 4.90 -0.40 -12.72
CA PRO A 78 4.51 0.99 -12.44
C PRO A 78 3.64 1.11 -11.18
N LEU A 79 3.65 2.26 -10.53
CA LEU A 79 2.89 2.49 -9.29
C LEU A 79 1.44 2.95 -9.52
N ASN A 80 0.98 3.08 -10.75
CA ASN A 80 -0.38 3.53 -11.09
C ASN A 80 -1.27 2.34 -11.50
N GLN A 81 -2.47 2.26 -10.93
CA GLN A 81 -3.44 1.20 -11.25
C GLN A 81 -3.73 1.11 -12.76
N SER A 82 -3.84 2.24 -13.45
CA SER A 82 -4.13 2.29 -14.89
C SER A 82 -3.16 1.47 -15.73
N CYS A 83 -1.92 1.27 -15.29
CA CYS A 83 -0.92 0.45 -15.98
C CYS A 83 -1.18 -1.08 -15.92
N TYR A 84 -2.23 -1.51 -15.20
CA TYR A 84 -2.56 -2.92 -14.99
C TYR A 84 -3.91 -3.33 -15.61
N GLU A 85 -4.67 -2.40 -16.17
CA GLU A 85 -5.99 -2.67 -16.76
C GLU A 85 -5.90 -3.45 -18.07
N ALA A 86 -4.89 -3.16 -18.90
CA ALA A 86 -4.64 -3.84 -20.16
C ALA A 86 -3.17 -3.69 -20.58
N PRO A 87 -2.66 -4.57 -21.46
CA PRO A 87 -1.40 -4.32 -22.16
C PRO A 87 -1.45 -2.96 -22.86
N ASP A 88 -0.40 -2.15 -22.71
CA ASP A 88 -0.27 -0.79 -23.27
C ASP A 88 -1.33 0.23 -22.79
N ALA A 89 -2.01 -0.02 -21.67
CA ALA A 89 -2.96 0.93 -21.11
C ALA A 89 -2.27 2.28 -20.80
N PRO A 90 -2.88 3.42 -21.18
CA PRO A 90 -2.30 4.72 -20.93
C PRO A 90 -2.30 5.04 -19.43
N VAL A 91 -1.21 5.66 -18.96
CA VAL A 91 -1.18 6.36 -17.68
C VAL A 91 -2.30 7.41 -17.68
N MET A 92 -2.97 7.61 -16.52
CA MET A 92 -4.18 8.45 -16.39
C MET A 92 -5.43 7.88 -17.09
N GLY A 93 -5.53 6.55 -17.17
CA GLY A 93 -6.72 5.86 -17.67
C GLY A 93 -7.96 5.97 -16.77
N PRO A 94 -9.02 5.19 -17.04
CA PRO A 94 -10.26 5.20 -16.25
C PRO A 94 -10.07 5.07 -14.72
N PRO A 95 -9.11 4.27 -14.19
CA PRO A 95 -8.84 4.24 -12.75
C PRO A 95 -8.45 5.60 -12.14
N ALA A 96 -7.66 6.42 -12.84
CA ALA A 96 -7.27 7.74 -12.38
C ALA A 96 -8.46 8.69 -12.28
N VAL A 97 -9.39 8.62 -13.25
CA VAL A 97 -10.63 9.39 -13.24
C VAL A 97 -11.51 8.96 -12.06
N ALA A 98 -11.74 7.66 -11.91
CA ALA A 98 -12.54 7.11 -10.82
C ALA A 98 -11.96 7.46 -9.44
N MET A 99 -10.63 7.41 -9.29
CA MET A 99 -9.97 7.75 -8.04
C MET A 99 -10.08 9.26 -7.73
N LYS A 100 -9.98 10.13 -8.74
CA LYS A 100 -10.24 11.56 -8.59
C LYS A 100 -11.67 11.84 -8.09
N GLU A 101 -12.66 11.16 -8.66
CA GLU A 101 -14.07 11.30 -8.26
C GLU A 101 -14.30 10.83 -6.82
N ARG A 102 -13.64 9.75 -6.38
CA ARG A 102 -13.66 9.28 -4.99
C ARG A 102 -13.13 10.33 -4.03
N LEU A 103 -11.96 10.91 -4.33
CA LEU A 103 -11.37 11.97 -3.51
C LEU A 103 -12.32 13.17 -3.38
N ILE A 104 -12.84 13.68 -4.50
CA ILE A 104 -13.80 14.80 -4.51
C ILE A 104 -15.06 14.47 -3.70
N SER A 105 -15.62 13.28 -3.88
CA SER A 105 -16.82 12.83 -3.16
C SER A 105 -16.59 12.69 -1.66
N ALA A 106 -15.36 12.40 -1.24
CA ALA A 106 -14.94 12.37 0.14
C ALA A 106 -14.61 13.75 0.73
N GLY A 107 -14.66 14.82 -0.08
CA GLY A 107 -14.27 16.18 0.31
C GLY A 107 -12.75 16.36 0.42
N LEU A 108 -11.97 15.50 -0.25
CA LEU A 108 -10.52 15.53 -0.27
C LEU A 108 -10.01 16.24 -1.53
N ILE A 109 -8.88 16.92 -1.39
CA ILE A 109 -8.21 17.64 -2.47
C ILE A 109 -6.75 17.19 -2.48
N MET A 110 -6.20 16.91 -3.66
CA MET A 110 -4.77 16.60 -3.80
C MET A 110 -3.95 17.86 -3.53
N GLY A 111 -2.84 17.71 -2.80
CA GLY A 111 -1.92 18.82 -2.56
C GLY A 111 -1.35 19.37 -3.86
N GLU A 112 -1.08 20.68 -3.91
CA GLU A 112 -0.59 21.36 -5.11
C GLU A 112 0.76 20.82 -5.63
N ASN A 113 1.55 20.22 -4.75
CA ASN A 113 2.86 19.64 -5.06
C ASN A 113 2.79 18.17 -5.49
N ILE A 114 1.59 17.57 -5.57
CA ILE A 114 1.41 16.19 -6.03
C ILE A 114 1.21 16.21 -7.55
N HIS A 115 2.20 15.68 -8.26
CA HIS A 115 2.17 15.58 -9.73
C HIS A 115 1.83 14.18 -10.24
N GLU A 116 1.68 13.21 -9.33
CA GLU A 116 1.28 11.86 -9.69
C GLU A 116 -0.20 11.76 -10.08
N PRO A 117 -0.56 10.83 -10.98
CA PRO A 117 -1.94 10.45 -11.23
C PRO A 117 -2.71 10.08 -9.96
N PRO A 118 -4.02 10.42 -9.84
CA PRO A 118 -4.83 10.07 -8.67
C PRO A 118 -4.85 8.58 -8.32
N ASP A 119 -4.65 7.70 -9.30
CA ASP A 119 -4.58 6.25 -9.13
C ASP A 119 -3.19 5.72 -8.75
N HIS A 120 -2.24 6.60 -8.42
CA HIS A 120 -0.95 6.22 -7.85
C HIS A 120 -1.14 5.49 -6.52
N LEU A 121 -0.35 4.43 -6.29
CA LEU A 121 -0.45 3.53 -5.15
C LEU A 121 -0.50 4.28 -3.82
N SER A 122 0.40 5.23 -3.62
CA SER A 122 0.48 5.99 -2.37
C SER A 122 -0.76 6.84 -2.12
N ILE A 123 -1.39 7.40 -3.16
CA ILE A 123 -2.64 8.17 -3.05
C ILE A 123 -3.80 7.24 -2.68
N GLN A 124 -3.89 6.07 -3.30
CA GLN A 124 -4.90 5.07 -2.95
C GLN A 124 -4.73 4.60 -1.50
N LEU A 125 -3.49 4.40 -1.03
CA LEU A 125 -3.21 4.03 0.36
C LEU A 125 -3.58 5.13 1.36
N GLU A 126 -3.36 6.40 1.02
CA GLU A 126 -3.78 7.53 1.86
C GLU A 126 -5.31 7.64 1.93
N TYR A 127 -6.01 7.41 0.82
CA TYR A 127 -7.47 7.36 0.82
C TYR A 127 -8.01 6.17 1.64
N LEU A 128 -7.41 4.99 1.52
CA LEU A 128 -7.78 3.84 2.35
C LEU A 128 -7.56 4.16 3.84
N TYR A 129 -6.45 4.78 4.20
CA TYR A 129 -6.19 5.25 5.56
C TYR A 129 -7.27 6.23 6.03
N PHE A 130 -7.65 7.21 5.21
CA PHE A 130 -8.73 8.14 5.51
C PHE A 130 -10.06 7.43 5.80
N LEU A 131 -10.43 6.42 5.01
CA LEU A 131 -11.65 5.66 5.24
C LEU A 131 -11.62 4.90 6.57
N LEU A 132 -10.50 4.25 6.88
CA LEU A 132 -10.30 3.52 8.14
C LEU A 132 -10.33 4.46 9.35
N ASP A 133 -9.61 5.59 9.28
CA ASP A 133 -9.57 6.59 10.34
C ASP A 133 -10.97 7.18 10.62
N LYS A 134 -11.71 7.48 9.54
CA LYS A 134 -13.10 7.96 9.63
C LYS A 134 -14.03 6.91 10.23
N ALA A 135 -13.87 5.64 9.87
CA ALA A 135 -14.66 4.55 10.43
C ALA A 135 -14.44 4.41 11.94
N LEU A 136 -13.17 4.45 12.38
CA LEU A 136 -12.79 4.30 13.79
C LEU A 136 -13.19 5.51 14.65
N LYS A 137 -12.98 6.73 14.18
CA LYS A 137 -13.26 7.95 14.96
C LYS A 137 -14.74 8.28 15.09
N MET A 138 -15.54 7.93 14.09
CA MET A 138 -16.95 8.33 14.00
C MET A 138 -17.92 7.15 14.14
N GLU A 139 -17.42 5.95 14.48
CA GLU A 139 -18.19 4.69 14.44
C GLU A 139 -18.96 4.54 13.10
N ASN A 140 -18.33 5.00 12.02
CA ASN A 140 -19.01 5.15 10.74
C ASN A 140 -18.93 3.86 9.94
N ARG A 141 -19.92 3.00 10.15
CA ARG A 141 -20.04 1.71 9.45
C ARG A 141 -20.01 1.83 7.93
N ARG A 142 -20.52 2.93 7.36
CA ARG A 142 -20.46 3.16 5.91
C ARG A 142 -19.02 3.35 5.43
N ALA A 143 -18.22 4.10 6.16
CA ALA A 143 -16.80 4.27 5.85
C ALA A 143 -16.04 2.94 5.98
N LEU A 144 -16.43 2.09 6.93
CA LEU A 144 -15.86 0.75 7.09
C LEU A 144 -16.15 -0.17 5.90
N ILE A 145 -17.42 -0.20 5.44
CA ILE A 145 -17.83 -0.95 4.25
C ILE A 145 -17.09 -0.43 3.01
N GLU A 146 -16.97 0.89 2.88
CA GLU A 146 -16.24 1.52 1.79
C GLU A 146 -14.75 1.14 1.80
N ALA A 147 -14.11 1.12 2.98
CA ALA A 147 -12.71 0.67 3.13
C ALA A 147 -12.55 -0.80 2.73
N SER A 148 -13.44 -1.68 3.18
CA SER A 148 -13.47 -3.11 2.83
C SER A 148 -13.57 -3.31 1.32
N THR A 149 -14.55 -2.65 0.68
CA THR A 149 -14.77 -2.71 -0.77
C THR A 149 -13.62 -2.08 -1.55
N PHE A 150 -13.07 -0.96 -1.11
CA PHE A 150 -11.93 -0.34 -1.78
C PHE A 150 -10.69 -1.24 -1.71
N ALA A 151 -10.39 -1.82 -0.54
CA ALA A 151 -9.27 -2.75 -0.40
C ALA A 151 -9.45 -4.03 -1.22
N GLY A 152 -10.63 -4.66 -1.17
CA GLY A 152 -10.91 -5.94 -1.83
C GLY A 152 -11.16 -5.83 -3.32
N ASP A 153 -12.04 -4.92 -3.74
CA ASP A 153 -12.55 -4.89 -5.12
C ASP A 153 -11.74 -3.94 -6.02
N ILE A 154 -11.08 -2.93 -5.44
CA ILE A 154 -10.32 -1.94 -6.21
C ILE A 154 -8.82 -2.20 -6.11
N MET A 155 -8.24 -2.23 -4.90
CA MET A 155 -6.79 -2.32 -4.74
C MET A 155 -6.25 -3.73 -4.96
N SER A 156 -6.83 -4.74 -4.30
CA SER A 156 -6.28 -6.11 -4.30
C SER A 156 -6.02 -6.70 -5.70
N PRO A 157 -6.90 -6.53 -6.71
CA PRO A 157 -6.71 -7.15 -8.02
C PRO A 157 -5.46 -6.68 -8.76
N TRP A 158 -5.11 -5.38 -8.69
CA TRP A 158 -3.94 -4.86 -9.40
C TRP A 158 -2.69 -4.90 -8.53
N VAL A 159 -2.83 -4.74 -7.21
CA VAL A 159 -1.70 -4.81 -6.27
C VAL A 159 -1.11 -6.23 -6.23
N SER A 160 -1.92 -7.28 -6.40
CA SER A 160 -1.40 -8.65 -6.53
C SER A 160 -0.53 -8.81 -7.78
N ILE A 161 -0.98 -8.30 -8.94
CA ILE A 161 -0.20 -8.30 -10.18
C ILE A 161 1.09 -7.47 -10.02
N PHE A 162 1.01 -6.30 -9.40
CA PHE A 162 2.17 -5.48 -9.04
C PHE A 162 3.18 -6.26 -8.18
N SER A 163 2.71 -6.93 -7.14
CA SER A 163 3.53 -7.77 -6.27
C SER A 163 4.19 -8.92 -7.04
N ASP A 164 3.45 -9.59 -7.92
CA ASP A 164 3.97 -10.69 -8.75
C ASP A 164 5.06 -10.19 -9.70
N LYS A 165 4.89 -9.02 -10.31
CA LYS A 165 5.91 -8.42 -11.17
C LYS A 165 7.19 -8.04 -10.40
N LEU A 166 7.07 -7.66 -9.13
CA LEU A 166 8.22 -7.38 -8.27
C LEU A 166 8.89 -8.65 -7.70
N SER A 167 8.23 -9.81 -7.74
CA SER A 167 8.74 -11.04 -7.10
C SER A 167 10.10 -11.52 -7.62
N ALA A 168 10.46 -11.16 -8.85
CA ALA A 168 11.74 -11.49 -9.47
C ALA A 168 12.90 -10.55 -9.04
N GLU A 169 12.62 -9.46 -8.33
CA GLU A 169 13.62 -8.51 -7.88
C GLU A 169 14.42 -9.08 -6.69
N THR A 170 15.72 -9.31 -6.91
CA THR A 170 16.61 -9.93 -5.92
C THR A 170 17.66 -9.00 -5.35
N ASN A 171 17.99 -7.89 -6.03
CA ASN A 171 19.03 -6.96 -5.58
C ASN A 171 18.54 -6.10 -4.42
N CYS A 172 17.27 -5.69 -4.44
CA CYS A 172 16.62 -5.00 -3.33
C CYS A 172 15.32 -5.71 -2.93
N ARG A 173 15.39 -6.61 -1.95
CA ARG A 173 14.23 -7.35 -1.45
C ARG A 173 13.22 -6.49 -0.66
N PHE A 174 13.57 -5.25 -0.31
CA PHE A 174 12.70 -4.35 0.45
C PHE A 174 11.34 -4.13 -0.24
N TYR A 175 11.33 -3.73 -1.52
CA TYR A 175 10.09 -3.43 -2.24
C TYR A 175 9.20 -4.67 -2.50
N PRO A 176 9.74 -5.84 -2.89
CA PRO A 176 8.96 -7.08 -2.95
C PRO A 176 8.34 -7.46 -1.60
N LEU A 177 9.08 -7.29 -0.49
CA LEU A 177 8.57 -7.56 0.85
C LEU A 177 7.45 -6.59 1.23
N CYS A 178 7.59 -5.29 0.92
CA CYS A 178 6.54 -4.30 1.12
C CYS A 178 5.30 -4.58 0.27
N ALA A 179 5.45 -5.00 -0.99
CA ALA A 179 4.34 -5.37 -1.87
C ALA A 179 3.58 -6.60 -1.33
N SER A 180 4.32 -7.64 -0.91
CA SER A 180 3.74 -8.82 -0.27
C SER A 180 3.01 -8.48 1.03
N ALA A 181 3.63 -7.65 1.88
CA ALA A 181 3.02 -7.16 3.11
C ALA A 181 1.73 -6.38 2.83
N LEU A 182 1.73 -5.55 1.79
CA LEU A 182 0.56 -4.80 1.36
C LEU A 182 -0.56 -5.73 0.86
N CYS A 183 -0.27 -6.75 0.04
CA CYS A 183 -1.27 -7.74 -0.35
C CYS A 183 -1.95 -8.38 0.86
N ALA A 184 -1.15 -8.74 1.87
CA ALA A 184 -1.68 -9.30 3.11
C ALA A 184 -2.52 -8.28 3.91
N MET A 185 -2.13 -7.00 3.95
CA MET A 185 -2.94 -5.92 4.55
C MET A 185 -4.31 -5.79 3.86
N LEU A 186 -4.31 -5.72 2.53
CA LEU A 186 -5.54 -5.53 1.75
C LEU A 186 -6.49 -6.72 1.93
N ASN A 187 -5.94 -7.94 1.92
CA ASN A 187 -6.71 -9.14 2.21
C ASN A 187 -7.32 -9.09 3.62
N PHE A 188 -6.52 -8.77 4.65
CA PHE A 188 -7.01 -8.63 6.02
C PHE A 188 -8.11 -7.58 6.15
N ILE A 189 -7.93 -6.40 5.58
CA ILE A 189 -8.93 -5.32 5.59
C ILE A 189 -10.20 -5.78 4.86
N SER A 190 -10.07 -6.45 3.71
CA SER A 190 -11.23 -6.91 2.95
C SER A 190 -12.04 -7.96 3.70
N VAL A 191 -11.39 -8.97 4.30
CA VAL A 191 -12.02 -10.12 4.97
C VAL A 191 -12.56 -9.74 6.35
N THR A 192 -11.72 -9.15 7.20
CA THR A 192 -12.09 -8.81 8.58
C THR A 192 -13.25 -7.82 8.60
N LEU A 193 -13.22 -6.81 7.73
CA LEU A 193 -14.29 -5.82 7.65
C LEU A 193 -15.49 -6.29 6.83
N ALA A 194 -15.35 -7.33 5.99
CA ALA A 194 -16.49 -7.99 5.36
C ALA A 194 -17.27 -8.83 6.37
N GLY A 195 -16.62 -9.45 7.36
CA GLY A 195 -17.27 -10.18 8.44
C GLY A 195 -18.17 -9.31 9.32
N GLU A 196 -17.89 -8.01 9.41
CA GLU A 196 -18.74 -7.02 10.09
C GLU A 196 -19.91 -6.50 9.21
N LYS A 197 -20.08 -7.01 7.98
CA LYS A 197 -21.17 -6.60 7.08
C LYS A 197 -22.55 -7.12 7.52
N ASP A 198 -22.66 -8.06 8.46
CA ASP A 198 -23.94 -8.72 8.76
C ASP A 198 -24.47 -8.56 10.21
N PRO A 199 -25.60 -7.84 10.41
CA PRO A 199 -26.47 -7.96 11.58
C PRO A 199 -27.82 -8.61 11.23
N ALA A 200 -28.04 -9.00 9.97
CA ALA A 200 -29.28 -9.62 9.49
C ALA A 200 -29.34 -11.13 9.79
N GLU A 201 -28.21 -11.79 10.05
CA GLU A 201 -28.18 -13.19 10.51
C GLU A 201 -28.53 -13.41 11.99
N LEU A 202 -28.80 -12.34 12.78
CA LEU A 202 -29.18 -12.46 14.20
C LEU A 202 -30.69 -12.36 14.47
N HIS A 203 -31.53 -12.31 13.44
CA HIS A 203 -33.00 -12.24 13.60
C HIS A 203 -33.78 -13.38 12.93
N GLU A 204 -33.12 -14.41 12.43
CA GLU A 204 -33.77 -15.65 12.01
C GLU A 204 -33.21 -16.86 12.78
N SER A 205 -33.58 -16.96 14.06
CA SER A 205 -33.59 -18.22 14.82
C SER A 205 -34.67 -18.22 15.89
#